data_AF-A0A939IW15-F1
#
_entry.id   AF-A0A939IW15-F1
#
_cell.length_a   1.000
_cell.length_b   1.000
_cell.length_c   1.000
_cell.angle_alpha   90.00
_cell.angle_beta   90.00
_cell.angle_gamma   90.00
#
_symmetry.space_group_name_H-M   'P 1'
#
loop_
_entity.id
_entity.type
_entity.pdbx_description
1 polymer ?
#
loop_
_entity_poly.entity_id
_entity_poly.type
_entity_poly.pdbx_seq_one_letter_code
_entity_poly.pdbx_strand_id
1 'polypeptide(L)' 'MSGIAIMMMVLFIVIIWGGLLVSILALRRHPDEISGVLGQSEDATDDVLISHQD' A
#
# COMPACT_ATOMS: atom_id res chain seq x y z
N MET A 1 5.75 -35.28 5.25
CA MET A 1 5.06 -33.96 5.24
C MET A 1 3.58 -34.19 4.97
N SER A 2 2.67 -33.63 5.77
CA SER A 2 1.23 -33.84 5.54
C SER A 2 0.71 -32.89 4.45
N GLY A 3 -0.27 -33.35 3.65
CA GLY A 3 -0.89 -32.51 2.62
C GLY A 3 -1.52 -31.24 3.19
N ILE A 4 -2.08 -31.32 4.40
CA ILE A 4 -2.65 -30.18 5.13
C ILE A 4 -1.57 -29.13 5.40
N ALA A 5 -0.37 -29.53 5.83
CA ALA A 5 0.72 -28.60 6.10
C ALA A 5 1.17 -27.85 4.83
N ILE A 6 1.24 -28.54 3.69
CA ILE A 6 1.59 -27.93 2.40
C ILE A 6 0.50 -26.95 1.96
N MET A 7 -0.78 -27.31 2.09
CA MET A 7 -1.90 -26.43 1.76
C MET A 7 -1.87 -25.14 2.59
N MET A 8 -1.64 -25.26 3.89
CA MET A 8 -1.55 -24.10 4.78
C MET A 8 -0.34 -23.21 4.45
N MET A 9 0.80 -23.82 4.13
CA MET A 9 1.99 -23.08 3.71
C MET A 9 1.73 -22.25 2.45
N VAL A 10 1.13 -22.84 1.41
CA VAL A 10 0.79 -22.13 0.17
C VAL A 10 -0.23 -21.02 0.43
N LEU A 11 -1.26 -21.29 1.23
CA LEU A 11 -2.27 -20.30 1.59
C LEU A 11 -1.64 -19.08 2.28
N PHE A 12 -0.74 -19.29 3.24
CA PHE A 12 -0.03 -18.20 3.89
C PHE A 12 0.86 -17.39 2.93
N ILE A 13 1.58 -18.06 2.03
CA ILE A 13 2.40 -17.39 1.02
C ILE A 13 1.52 -16.50 0.14
N VAL A 14 0.39 -17.01 -0.36
CA VAL A 14 -0.53 -16.25 -1.21
C VAL A 14 -1.16 -15.08 -0.47
N ILE A 15 -1.60 -15.27 0.79
CA ILE A 15 -2.22 -14.19 1.57
C ILE A 15 -1.22 -13.08 1.87
N ILE A 16 -0.03 -13.43 2.37
CA ILE A 16 0.97 -12.42 2.76
C ILE A 16 1.51 -11.71 1.52
N TRP A 17 2.04 -12.45 0.55
CA TRP A 17 2.69 -11.85 -0.61
C TRP A 17 1.69 -11.30 -1.62
N GLY A 18 0.58 -12.01 -1.86
CA GLY A 18 -0.49 -11.52 -2.71
C GLY A 18 -1.17 -10.30 -2.12
N GLY A 19 -1.48 -10.31 -0.82
CA GLY A 19 -2.05 -9.15 -0.12
C GLY A 19 -1.10 -7.95 -0.16
N LEU A 20 0.20 -8.17 0.07
CA LEU A 20 1.21 -7.12 -0.01
C LEU A 20 1.31 -6.53 -1.43
N LEU A 21 1.39 -7.38 -2.45
CA LEU A 21 1.48 -6.93 -3.84
C LEU A 21 0.25 -6.12 -4.25
N VAL A 22 -0.95 -6.60 -3.92
CA VAL A 22 -2.20 -5.88 -4.17
C VAL A 22 -2.22 -4.53 -3.44
N SER A 23 -1.77 -4.48 -2.19
CA SER A 23 -1.72 -3.24 -1.41
C SER A 23 -0.76 -2.21 -2.03
N ILE A 24 0.42 -2.64 -2.48
CA ILE A 24 1.38 -1.78 -3.18
C ILE A 24 0.76 -1.25 -4.48
N LEU A 25 0.13 -2.12 -5.28
CA LEU A 25 -0.53 -1.69 -6.52
C LEU A 25 -1.67 -0.70 -6.25
N ALA A 26 -2.44 -0.90 -5.18
CA ALA A 26 -3.53 -0.01 -4.78
C ALA A 26 -3.01 1.38 -4.41
N LEU A 27 -1.98 1.45 -3.56
CA LEU A 27 -1.33 2.69 -3.13
C LEU A 27 -0.68 3.44 -4.30
N ARG A 28 0.00 2.71 -5.21
CA ARG A 28 0.59 3.35 -6.40
C ARG A 28 -0.46 3.92 -7.35
N ARG A 29 -1.65 3.33 -7.40
CA ARG A 29 -2.74 3.79 -8.25
C ARG A 29 -3.52 4.96 -7.65
N HIS A 30 -3.57 5.05 -6.32
CA HIS A 30 -4.19 6.14 -5.59
C HIS A 30 -3.22 6.67 -4.53
N PRO A 31 -2.22 7.49 -4.93
CA PRO A 31 -1.34 8.18 -4.00
C PRO A 31 -2.12 8.98 -2.95
N ASP A 32 -1.51 9.18 -1.78
CA ASP A 32 -2.12 9.87 -0.63
C ASP A 32 -2.46 11.33 -0.95
N GLU A 33 -1.63 12.01 -1.75
CA GLU A 33 -1.82 13.39 -2.25
C GLU A 33 -3.08 13.59 -3.13
N ILE A 34 -3.68 12.52 -3.64
CA ILE A 34 -4.90 12.60 -4.46
C ILE A 34 -6.06 11.79 -3.87
N SER A 35 -5.88 11.22 -2.68
CA SER A 35 -6.87 10.32 -2.08
C SER A 35 -7.26 10.74 -0.66
N GLY A 36 -8.47 10.36 -0.27
CA GLY A 36 -9.00 10.63 1.07
C GLY A 36 -9.09 12.12 1.42
N VAL A 37 -8.85 12.43 2.70
CA VAL A 37 -8.87 13.81 3.23
C VAL A 37 -7.61 14.57 2.81
N LEU A 38 -6.48 13.88 2.68
CA LEU A 38 -5.19 14.48 2.32
C LEU A 38 -5.21 15.06 0.91
N GLY A 39 -5.86 14.37 -0.04
CA GLY A 39 -6.02 14.90 -1.40
C GLY A 39 -6.96 16.10 -1.54
N GLN A 40 -7.62 16.54 -0.46
CA GLN A 40 -8.43 17.77 -0.44
C GLN A 40 -7.72 18.92 0.28
N SER A 41 -6.58 18.66 0.93
CA SER A 41 -5.81 19.70 1.63
C SER A 41 -4.72 20.23 0.72
N GLU A 42 -4.76 21.54 0.46
CA GLU A 42 -3.76 22.27 -0.34
C GLU A 42 -2.34 22.10 0.23
N ASP A 43 -2.22 22.08 1.56
CA ASP A 43 -0.93 21.98 2.27
C ASP A 43 -0.32 20.56 2.30
N ALA A 44 -1.04 19.52 1.86
CA ALA A 44 -0.56 18.13 1.89
C ALA A 44 0.06 17.66 0.57
N THR A 45 0.25 18.58 -0.38
CA THR A 45 0.92 18.30 -1.66
C THR A 45 2.44 18.31 -1.49
N ASP A 46 3.15 17.43 -2.19
CA ASP A 46 4.61 17.34 -2.15
C ASP A 46 5.31 18.70 -2.41
N ASP A 47 4.83 19.48 -3.39
CA ASP A 47 5.38 20.80 -3.73
C ASP A 47 5.36 21.77 -2.54
N VAL A 48 4.28 21.76 -1.75
CA VAL A 48 4.12 22.63 -0.58
C VAL A 48 5.02 22.15 0.56
N LEU A 49 5.06 20.85 0.83
CA LEU A 49 5.90 20.28 1.89
C LEU A 49 7.40 20.52 1.65
N ILE A 50 7.86 20.39 0.40
CA ILE A 50 9.25 20.67 0.01
C ILE A 50 9.60 22.15 0.24
N SER A 51 8.66 23.06 0.02
CA SER A 51 8.87 24.50 0.23
C SER A 51 9.07 24.91 1.70
N HIS A 52 8.68 24.06 2.65
CA HIS A 52 8.83 24.30 4.09
C HIS A 52 10.11 23.71 4.69
N GLN A 53 10.95 23.04 3.89
CA GLN A 53 12.13 22.33 4.37
C GLN A 53 13.40 23.21 4.48
N ASP A 54 13.27 24.52 4.25
CA ASP A 54 14.34 25.54 4.40
C ASP A 54 14.73 25.84 5.87
#